data_AF-A0A091K5S7-F1
#
_entry.id   AF-A0A091K5S7-F1
#
_cell.length_a   1.000
_cell.length_b   1.000
_cell.length_c   1.000
_cell.angle_alpha   90.00
_cell.angle_beta   90.00
_cell.angle_gamma   90.00
#
_symmetry.space_group_name_H-M   'P 1'
#
loop_
_entity.id
_entity.type
_entity.pdbx_description
1 polymer ?
#
loop_
_entity_poly.entity_id
_entity_poly.type
_entity_poly.pdbx_seq_one_letter_code
_entity_poly.pdbx_strand_id
1 'polypeptide(L)'
;LVDVETFSIPYPYQIRLSHRASDKITLVPFLTLKLHPYSFLFRQYKDKEEEHQSGFFSALTNMVGSMFIADADEKISVQTNEAILLALYEAVHLNRNFITVLAQSHPEMGLMTTPTSPIPMTPVTPLGTTPPSSDVISSAELPLDADVQTSNLLITFLKYSSIVMQDTKDEHRLHSGKLCLIILTCIAEDQYANAFLHDDNMNFRVNLHRMPMRHRKKAADKNLPCRPLVCAVLDLMVEFIVTHMMKEFPMDLYVRCIQIVHKLLCYQKKCRVRLHYTWRELWSALINLLKFLMSNETALLAKHNIFTLALMVVNLFNMFITYGDTFLPTPSSYDELYYEIIRMHQNFDNLYSMVLRLSTNAGQWKEPASKVTHALVNIRAIINHFNPKIESYAAVNHISQLSEDQVLEVVRSNYDTLTLKLQDGLDQYERYSEQHKEAAFFKELVRSISINVRKNLAFNTLSQELLLKEFSTIS
;
A
#
# COMPACT_ATOMS: atom_id res chain seq x y z
N LEU A 1 -36.64 -20.21 -17.57
CA LEU A 1 -37.80 -20.39 -16.67
C LEU A 1 -37.29 -20.23 -15.25
N VAL A 2 -37.35 -19.02 -14.73
CA VAL A 2 -37.01 -18.70 -13.34
C VAL A 2 -38.33 -18.33 -12.70
N ASP A 3 -38.91 -19.26 -11.96
CA ASP A 3 -40.08 -18.97 -11.14
C ASP A 3 -39.63 -18.21 -9.89
N VAL A 4 -40.29 -17.07 -9.72
CA VAL A 4 -40.21 -16.20 -8.56
C VAL A 4 -41.36 -16.62 -7.64
N GLU A 5 -41.06 -17.39 -6.60
CA GLU A 5 -41.94 -17.50 -5.44
C GLU A 5 -41.19 -17.09 -4.17
N THR A 6 -41.72 -16.04 -3.57
CA THR A 6 -41.38 -15.43 -2.28
C THR A 6 -41.53 -16.42 -1.12
N PHE A 7 -40.48 -16.61 -0.33
CA PHE A 7 -40.59 -17.04 1.06
C PHE A 7 -39.66 -16.22 1.97
N SER A 8 -40.29 -15.64 3.00
CA SER A 8 -39.74 -14.73 3.99
C SER A 8 -38.69 -15.41 4.89
N ILE A 9 -37.40 -15.08 4.71
CA ILE A 9 -36.30 -15.40 5.63
C ILE A 9 -35.31 -14.20 5.61
N PRO A 10 -34.67 -13.79 6.73
CA PRO A 10 -33.99 -12.49 6.83
C PRO A 10 -32.65 -12.35 6.09
N TYR A 11 -32.16 -13.39 5.40
CA TYR A 11 -30.83 -13.35 4.74
C TYR A 11 -30.77 -14.20 3.46
N PRO A 12 -30.92 -13.61 2.25
CA PRO A 12 -30.78 -14.35 1.00
C PRO A 12 -29.35 -14.34 0.41
N TYR A 13 -28.42 -13.54 0.95
CA TYR A 13 -27.09 -13.36 0.35
C TYR A 13 -25.97 -14.23 0.98
N GLN A 14 -26.15 -14.75 2.20
CA GLN A 14 -25.12 -15.56 2.88
C GLN A 14 -25.10 -17.04 2.46
N ILE A 15 -26.23 -17.60 1.98
CA ILE A 15 -26.38 -19.07 1.86
C ILE A 15 -25.99 -19.60 0.46
N ARG A 16 -25.95 -18.77 -0.59
CA ARG A 16 -25.63 -19.25 -1.96
C ARG A 16 -24.15 -19.17 -2.35
N LEU A 17 -23.32 -18.39 -1.65
CA LEU A 17 -21.87 -18.35 -1.87
C LEU A 17 -21.12 -19.38 -1.00
N SER A 18 -21.67 -19.75 0.16
CA SER A 18 -21.05 -20.74 1.07
C SER A 18 -20.91 -22.12 0.43
N HIS A 19 -21.85 -22.54 -0.43
CA HIS A 19 -21.77 -23.81 -1.14
C HIS A 19 -20.84 -23.81 -2.36
N ARG A 20 -20.44 -22.65 -2.90
CA ARG A 20 -19.46 -22.56 -4.01
C ARG A 20 -18.06 -22.16 -3.55
N ALA A 21 -17.93 -21.56 -2.37
CA ALA A 21 -16.66 -21.18 -1.76
C ALA A 21 -15.89 -22.36 -1.13
N SER A 22 -16.51 -23.55 -1.01
CA SER A 22 -15.84 -24.75 -0.49
C SER A 22 -14.86 -25.39 -1.48
N ASP A 23 -14.99 -25.10 -2.78
CA ASP A 23 -14.14 -25.70 -3.80
C ASP A 23 -12.88 -24.85 -4.01
N LYS A 24 -11.88 -25.10 -3.15
CA LYS A 24 -10.51 -24.55 -3.24
C LYS A 24 -9.90 -24.62 -4.66
N ILE A 25 -10.40 -25.54 -5.50
CA ILE A 25 -9.88 -25.89 -6.82
C ILE A 25 -10.38 -24.95 -7.92
N THR A 26 -11.52 -24.26 -7.73
CA THR A 26 -12.15 -23.45 -8.80
C THR A 26 -11.93 -21.95 -8.63
N LEU A 27 -11.78 -21.47 -7.38
CA LEU A 27 -11.64 -20.04 -7.09
C LEU A 27 -10.24 -19.49 -7.42
N VAL A 28 -9.20 -20.30 -7.21
CA VAL A 28 -7.80 -19.91 -7.41
C VAL A 28 -7.48 -19.74 -8.90
N PRO A 29 -7.80 -20.68 -9.80
CA PRO A 29 -7.64 -20.45 -11.23
C PRO A 29 -8.53 -19.29 -11.72
N PHE A 30 -9.74 -19.13 -11.19
CA PHE A 30 -10.63 -18.02 -11.57
C PHE A 30 -10.06 -16.66 -11.19
N LEU A 31 -9.52 -16.50 -9.97
CA LEU A 31 -8.87 -15.27 -9.53
C LEU A 31 -7.55 -15.06 -10.26
N THR A 32 -6.71 -16.07 -10.44
CA THR A 32 -5.46 -15.97 -11.22
C THR A 32 -5.73 -15.58 -12.68
N LEU A 33 -6.73 -16.19 -13.32
CA LEU A 33 -7.15 -15.89 -14.70
C LEU A 33 -7.81 -14.51 -14.82
N LYS A 34 -8.54 -14.06 -13.78
CA LYS A 34 -9.17 -12.73 -13.72
C LYS A 34 -8.24 -11.62 -13.23
N LEU A 35 -7.11 -11.95 -12.60
CA LEU A 35 -6.05 -11.01 -12.26
C LEU A 35 -5.00 -10.87 -13.37
N HIS A 36 -4.96 -11.80 -14.33
CA HIS A 36 -4.18 -11.71 -15.56
C HIS A 36 -4.42 -10.42 -16.42
N PRO A 37 -5.63 -9.82 -16.45
CA PRO A 37 -5.86 -8.49 -17.03
C PRO A 37 -5.15 -7.35 -16.28
N TYR A 38 -4.77 -7.51 -15.00
CA TYR A 38 -3.97 -6.50 -14.30
C TYR A 38 -2.52 -6.48 -14.77
N SER A 39 -1.98 -7.61 -15.23
CA SER A 39 -0.71 -7.67 -15.97
C SER A 39 -0.81 -6.98 -17.34
N PHE A 40 -1.98 -6.98 -17.97
CA PHE A 40 -2.24 -6.22 -19.20
C PHE A 40 -2.36 -4.71 -18.94
N LEU A 41 -3.07 -4.31 -17.87
CA LEU A 41 -3.07 -2.92 -17.37
C LEU A 41 -1.66 -2.45 -16.99
N PHE A 42 -0.85 -3.32 -16.38
CA PHE A 42 0.55 -3.07 -16.07
C PHE A 42 1.40 -2.83 -17.32
N ARG A 43 1.20 -3.64 -18.37
CA ARG A 43 1.87 -3.45 -19.67
C ARG A 43 1.43 -2.15 -20.34
N GLN A 44 0.14 -1.84 -20.32
CA GLN A 44 -0.41 -0.60 -20.88
C GLN A 44 0.03 0.66 -20.10
N TYR A 45 0.25 0.56 -18.80
CA TYR A 45 0.81 1.64 -17.99
C TYR A 45 2.30 1.84 -18.28
N LYS A 46 3.08 0.75 -18.39
CA LYS A 46 4.50 0.78 -18.74
C LYS A 46 4.73 1.36 -20.14
N ASP A 47 3.97 0.90 -21.13
CA ASP A 47 4.05 1.41 -22.52
C ASP A 47 3.70 2.91 -22.58
N LYS A 48 2.78 3.40 -21.74
CA LYS A 48 2.41 4.82 -21.67
C LYS A 48 3.35 5.70 -20.86
N GLU A 49 4.03 5.16 -19.84
CA GLU A 49 5.16 5.82 -19.17
C GLU A 49 6.35 5.99 -20.13
N GLU A 50 6.57 5.02 -21.03
CA GLU A 50 7.59 5.07 -22.08
C GLU A 50 7.19 6.03 -23.24
N GLU A 51 5.90 6.13 -23.61
CA GLU A 51 5.41 7.12 -24.58
C GLU A 51 5.55 8.57 -24.09
N HIS A 52 5.22 8.86 -22.82
CA HIS A 52 5.47 10.19 -22.22
C HIS A 52 6.96 10.54 -22.12
N GLN A 53 7.85 9.54 -22.17
CA GLN A 53 9.30 9.72 -22.18
C GLN A 53 9.86 10.01 -23.58
N SER A 54 9.21 9.53 -24.64
CA SER A 54 9.68 9.68 -26.03
C SER A 54 9.07 10.90 -26.77
N GLY A 55 8.13 11.62 -26.14
CA GLY A 55 7.55 12.85 -26.67
C GLY A 55 8.59 13.94 -26.92
N PHE A 56 8.79 14.24 -28.21
CA PHE A 56 9.78 15.14 -28.82
C PHE A 56 9.79 16.61 -28.29
N PHE A 57 8.94 16.97 -27.33
CA PHE A 57 8.80 18.33 -26.79
C PHE A 57 9.44 18.57 -25.42
N SER A 58 9.93 17.54 -24.72
CA SER A 58 10.51 17.73 -23.37
C SER A 58 11.79 18.59 -23.35
N ALA A 59 12.46 18.76 -24.49
CA ALA A 59 13.67 19.57 -24.62
C ALA A 59 13.38 21.08 -24.78
N LEU A 60 12.20 21.47 -25.27
CA LEU A 60 11.89 22.87 -25.62
C LEU A 60 11.23 23.66 -24.48
N THR A 61 10.64 22.99 -23.49
CA THR A 61 9.93 23.65 -22.37
C THR A 61 10.86 24.17 -21.27
N ASN A 62 12.15 23.81 -21.26
CA ASN A 62 13.09 24.24 -20.22
C ASN A 62 13.67 25.65 -20.41
N MET A 63 13.39 26.35 -21.51
CA MET A 63 14.11 27.58 -21.86
C MET A 63 13.27 28.86 -22.00
N VAL A 64 11.93 28.82 -21.89
CA VAL A 64 11.11 30.05 -21.93
C VAL A 64 10.12 30.05 -20.76
N GLY A 65 10.23 31.11 -19.96
CA GLY A 65 9.58 31.25 -18.67
C GLY A 65 8.06 31.34 -18.70
N SER A 66 7.50 30.96 -17.55
CA SER A 66 6.20 31.34 -16.99
C SER A 66 5.31 32.24 -17.85
N MET A 67 4.20 31.67 -18.34
CA MET A 67 2.83 32.22 -18.33
C MET A 67 2.05 31.51 -19.45
N PHE A 68 1.02 30.76 -19.08
CA PHE A 68 0.16 29.91 -19.94
C PHE A 68 0.75 28.55 -20.39
N ILE A 69 0.51 27.52 -19.59
CA ILE A 69 0.18 26.20 -20.13
C ILE A 69 -1.13 25.78 -19.46
N ALA A 70 -2.14 25.58 -20.30
CA ALA A 70 -3.51 25.26 -19.95
C ALA A 70 -3.64 23.90 -19.26
N ASP A 71 -4.67 23.78 -18.41
CA ASP A 71 -5.15 22.56 -17.76
C ASP A 71 -5.52 21.46 -18.78
N ALA A 72 -4.54 20.77 -19.34
CA ALA A 72 -4.73 19.66 -20.25
C ALA A 72 -3.63 18.59 -20.08
N ASP A 73 -3.50 18.03 -18.88
CA ASP A 73 -2.86 16.72 -18.72
C ASP A 73 -3.97 15.66 -18.68
N GLU A 74 -4.10 14.89 -19.78
CA GLU A 74 -4.91 13.68 -19.84
C GLU A 74 -4.40 12.66 -18.81
N LYS A 75 -5.02 12.67 -17.62
CA LYS A 75 -4.68 11.74 -16.54
C LYS A 75 -5.19 10.34 -16.86
N ILE A 76 -4.31 9.38 -16.61
CA ILE A 76 -4.45 7.94 -16.87
C ILE A 76 -5.78 7.43 -16.29
N SER A 77 -6.69 7.04 -17.19
CA SER A 77 -7.95 6.36 -16.88
C SER A 77 -7.71 4.86 -16.76
N VAL A 78 -7.31 4.39 -15.58
CA VAL A 78 -7.30 2.95 -15.26
C VAL A 78 -8.72 2.54 -14.90
N GLN A 79 -9.34 1.70 -15.73
CA GLN A 79 -10.67 1.16 -15.45
C GLN A 79 -10.55 0.14 -14.31
N THR A 80 -10.81 0.55 -13.07
CA THR A 80 -10.77 -0.34 -11.91
C THR A 80 -11.94 -1.32 -11.94
N ASN A 81 -11.66 -2.61 -11.83
CA ASN A 81 -12.71 -3.64 -11.76
C ASN A 81 -13.05 -3.93 -10.30
N GLU A 82 -13.95 -3.10 -9.74
CA GLU A 82 -14.42 -3.22 -8.35
C GLU A 82 -14.99 -4.62 -8.03
N ALA A 83 -15.54 -5.33 -9.02
CA ALA A 83 -16.07 -6.68 -8.84
C ALA A 83 -14.97 -7.72 -8.54
N ILE A 84 -13.78 -7.56 -9.12
CA ILE A 84 -12.65 -8.46 -8.86
C ILE A 84 -12.07 -8.17 -7.49
N LEU A 85 -11.94 -6.90 -7.11
CA LEU A 85 -11.51 -6.53 -5.77
C LEU A 85 -12.49 -7.00 -4.70
N LEU A 86 -13.80 -6.91 -4.97
CA LEU A 86 -14.82 -7.40 -4.05
C LEU A 86 -14.74 -8.93 -3.91
N ALA A 87 -14.52 -9.65 -5.01
CA ALA A 87 -14.30 -11.10 -4.96
C ALA A 87 -13.02 -11.46 -4.19
N LEU A 88 -11.95 -10.68 -4.33
CA LEU A 88 -10.72 -10.86 -3.57
C LEU A 88 -10.93 -10.58 -2.08
N TYR A 89 -11.69 -9.54 -1.73
CA TYR A 89 -12.10 -9.25 -0.37
C TYR A 89 -12.84 -10.42 0.26
N GLU A 90 -13.88 -10.93 -0.39
CA GLU A 90 -14.65 -12.09 0.09
C GLU A 90 -13.77 -13.33 0.27
N ALA A 91 -12.86 -13.59 -0.68
CA ALA A 91 -11.93 -14.72 -0.59
C ALA A 91 -10.97 -14.61 0.61
N VAL A 92 -10.43 -13.41 0.85
CA VAL A 92 -9.52 -13.13 1.98
C VAL A 92 -10.25 -13.12 3.31
N HIS A 93 -11.44 -12.51 3.36
CA HIS A 93 -12.23 -12.35 4.57
C HIS A 93 -12.85 -13.67 5.06
N LEU A 94 -13.41 -14.47 4.14
CA LEU A 94 -14.12 -15.70 4.48
C LEU A 94 -13.22 -16.93 4.60
N ASN A 95 -12.06 -16.95 3.93
CA ASN A 95 -11.23 -18.15 3.84
C ASN A 95 -9.80 -17.93 4.34
N ARG A 96 -9.54 -18.31 5.60
CA ARG A 96 -8.20 -18.27 6.20
C ARG A 96 -7.15 -19.10 5.44
N ASN A 97 -7.56 -20.16 4.74
CA ASN A 97 -6.62 -20.97 3.94
C ASN A 97 -6.26 -20.28 2.62
N PHE A 98 -7.07 -19.35 2.13
CA PHE A 98 -6.81 -18.65 0.87
C PHE A 98 -5.57 -17.75 0.95
N ILE A 99 -5.26 -17.23 2.14
CA ILE A 99 -4.02 -16.51 2.43
C ILE A 99 -2.78 -17.36 2.10
N THR A 100 -2.79 -18.66 2.43
CA THR A 100 -1.68 -19.55 2.10
C THR A 100 -1.52 -19.78 0.60
N VAL A 101 -2.60 -19.63 -0.17
CA VAL A 101 -2.59 -19.72 -1.63
C VAL A 101 -2.13 -18.39 -2.27
N LEU A 102 -2.50 -17.24 -1.71
CA LEU A 102 -1.95 -15.93 -2.09
C LEU A 102 -0.42 -15.89 -1.99
N ALA A 103 0.12 -16.65 -1.04
CA ALA A 103 1.54 -16.77 -0.75
C ALA A 103 2.29 -17.78 -1.64
N GLN A 104 1.60 -18.74 -2.25
CA GLN A 104 2.23 -19.76 -3.09
C GLN A 104 2.59 -19.19 -4.46
N SER A 105 3.86 -19.34 -4.85
CA SER A 105 4.32 -19.06 -6.21
C SER A 105 3.75 -20.11 -7.16
N HIS A 106 2.88 -19.70 -8.08
CA HIS A 106 2.46 -20.57 -9.18
C HIS A 106 3.44 -20.41 -10.36
N PRO A 107 3.96 -21.51 -10.93
CA PRO A 107 4.53 -21.43 -12.28
C PRO A 107 3.41 -21.02 -13.24
N GLU A 108 3.70 -20.13 -14.19
CA GLU A 108 2.75 -19.81 -15.26
C GLU A 108 2.29 -21.12 -15.90
N MET A 109 0.98 -21.38 -15.91
CA MET A 109 0.42 -22.33 -16.86
C MET A 109 0.60 -21.69 -18.22
N GLY A 110 1.72 -22.03 -18.87
CA GLY A 110 1.96 -21.71 -20.26
C GLY A 110 0.75 -22.14 -21.08
N LEU A 111 0.41 -21.33 -22.09
CA LEU A 111 -0.57 -21.70 -23.11
C LEU A 111 -0.33 -23.17 -23.47
N MET A 112 -1.28 -24.05 -23.15
CA MET A 112 -1.32 -25.35 -23.80
C MET A 112 -1.60 -25.05 -25.26
N THR A 113 -0.51 -25.01 -26.04
CA THR A 113 -0.54 -25.18 -27.47
C THR A 113 -1.37 -26.42 -27.74
N THR A 114 -2.37 -26.27 -28.59
CA THR A 114 -3.21 -27.34 -29.13
C THR A 114 -2.35 -28.57 -29.48
N PRO A 115 -2.78 -29.79 -29.12
CA PRO A 115 -2.01 -30.98 -29.42
C PRO A 115 -1.98 -31.17 -30.94
N THR A 116 -0.80 -31.00 -31.53
CA THR A 116 -0.59 -31.28 -32.95
C THR A 116 -0.49 -32.79 -33.12
N SER A 117 -1.39 -33.37 -33.93
CA SER A 117 -1.39 -34.80 -34.26
C SER A 117 -0.04 -35.28 -34.82
N PRO A 118 0.39 -36.52 -34.54
CA PRO A 118 1.63 -37.05 -35.07
C PRO A 118 1.47 -37.44 -36.54
N ILE A 119 2.37 -36.96 -37.41
CA ILE A 119 2.52 -37.46 -38.78
C ILE A 119 3.52 -38.64 -38.76
N PRO A 120 3.28 -39.75 -39.48
CA PRO A 120 4.11 -40.96 -39.36
C PRO A 120 5.49 -40.81 -40.01
N MET A 121 6.51 -41.32 -39.33
CA MET A 121 7.87 -41.48 -39.87
C MET A 121 7.90 -42.56 -40.96
N THR A 122 8.65 -42.33 -42.03
CA THR A 122 9.33 -43.40 -42.77
C THR A 122 10.83 -43.11 -42.81
N PRO A 123 11.70 -44.11 -42.66
CA PRO A 123 13.12 -43.91 -42.42
C PRO A 123 13.93 -44.05 -43.71
N VAL A 124 14.91 -43.17 -43.93
CA VAL A 124 16.09 -43.52 -44.73
C VAL A 124 17.36 -42.95 -44.09
N THR A 125 18.27 -43.88 -43.85
CA THR A 125 19.62 -43.79 -43.25
C THR A 125 20.64 -42.97 -44.05
N PRO A 126 21.80 -42.62 -43.44
CA PRO A 126 22.66 -41.51 -43.84
C PRO A 126 23.88 -41.93 -44.68
N LEU A 127 24.40 -40.97 -45.46
CA LEU A 127 25.78 -40.94 -45.95
C LEU A 127 26.06 -39.44 -46.22
N GLY A 128 26.92 -38.71 -45.51
CA GLY A 128 28.18 -39.04 -44.91
C GLY A 128 29.28 -38.40 -45.75
N THR A 129 29.73 -37.18 -45.38
CA THR A 129 31.12 -36.67 -45.41
C THR A 129 31.18 -35.15 -45.20
N THR A 130 31.96 -34.75 -44.20
CA THR A 130 32.46 -33.41 -43.79
C THR A 130 33.61 -32.90 -44.69
N PRO A 131 34.25 -31.71 -44.50
CA PRO A 131 33.87 -30.35 -44.01
C PRO A 131 34.29 -29.24 -45.08
N PRO A 132 34.38 -27.89 -44.89
CA PRO A 132 35.11 -27.12 -43.86
C PRO A 132 34.43 -25.82 -43.32
N SER A 133 35.12 -25.21 -42.35
CA SER A 133 34.89 -23.96 -41.60
C SER A 133 34.62 -22.68 -42.40
N SER A 134 33.79 -21.76 -41.85
CA SER A 134 34.18 -20.39 -41.43
C SER A 134 32.96 -19.54 -40.99
N ASP A 135 33.06 -19.00 -39.78
CA ASP A 135 32.73 -17.64 -39.33
C ASP A 135 31.36 -16.98 -39.56
N VAL A 136 30.73 -16.68 -38.41
CA VAL A 136 30.12 -15.40 -37.99
C VAL A 136 28.89 -14.92 -38.76
N ILE A 137 27.73 -14.97 -38.09
CA ILE A 137 26.98 -13.77 -37.67
C ILE A 137 26.16 -14.14 -36.43
N SER A 138 26.47 -13.43 -35.34
CA SER A 138 25.77 -13.41 -34.06
C SER A 138 24.35 -12.87 -34.26
N SER A 139 23.33 -13.69 -34.02
CA SER A 139 22.00 -13.21 -33.68
C SER A 139 21.95 -13.06 -32.16
N ALA A 140 22.04 -11.81 -31.71
CA ALA A 140 21.91 -11.42 -30.31
C ALA A 140 20.59 -11.90 -29.74
N GLU A 141 20.62 -12.92 -28.87
CA GLU A 141 19.58 -13.15 -27.89
C GLU A 141 19.63 -11.98 -26.89
N LEU A 142 18.63 -11.11 -26.96
CA LEU A 142 18.34 -10.17 -25.87
C LEU A 142 17.97 -11.00 -24.63
N PRO A 143 18.63 -10.80 -23.49
CA PRO A 143 18.30 -11.54 -22.28
C PRO A 143 16.91 -11.09 -21.80
N LEU A 144 15.97 -12.04 -21.81
CA LEU A 144 14.66 -11.88 -21.18
C LEU A 144 14.86 -11.57 -19.69
N ASP A 145 14.25 -10.47 -19.23
CA ASP A 145 14.26 -10.01 -17.84
C ASP A 145 13.88 -11.14 -16.88
N ALA A 146 14.73 -11.37 -15.88
CA ALA A 146 14.53 -12.35 -14.80
C ALA A 146 13.33 -12.04 -13.87
N ASP A 147 12.57 -10.97 -14.13
CA ASP A 147 11.42 -10.51 -13.31
C ASP A 147 10.12 -11.30 -13.62
N VAL A 148 10.14 -12.22 -14.60
CA VAL A 148 8.96 -12.98 -15.06
C VAL A 148 8.76 -14.31 -14.29
N GLN A 149 9.71 -14.73 -13.45
CA GLN A 149 9.82 -16.16 -13.13
C GLN A 149 8.90 -16.73 -12.02
N THR A 150 8.11 -15.94 -11.29
CA THR A 150 7.04 -16.46 -10.40
C THR A 150 5.97 -15.40 -10.13
N SER A 151 4.73 -15.59 -10.58
CA SER A 151 3.64 -14.63 -10.32
C SER A 151 3.00 -14.88 -8.95
N ASN A 152 3.58 -14.30 -7.90
CA ASN A 152 2.95 -14.27 -6.58
C ASN A 152 1.76 -13.30 -6.61
N LEU A 153 0.56 -13.80 -6.31
CA LEU A 153 -0.68 -13.03 -6.41
C LEU A 153 -0.70 -11.83 -5.45
N LEU A 154 -0.03 -11.92 -4.30
CA LEU A 154 0.11 -10.82 -3.36
C LEU A 154 0.98 -9.69 -3.93
N ILE A 155 2.05 -10.02 -4.66
CA ILE A 155 2.88 -9.01 -5.34
C ILE A 155 2.06 -8.26 -6.39
N THR A 156 1.28 -8.97 -7.20
CA THR A 156 0.37 -8.36 -8.19
C THR A 156 -0.64 -7.44 -7.50
N PHE A 157 -1.21 -7.88 -6.38
CA PHE A 157 -2.14 -7.06 -5.60
C PHE A 157 -1.49 -5.80 -4.99
N LEU A 158 -0.25 -5.89 -4.50
CA LEU A 158 0.48 -4.73 -3.98
C LEU A 158 0.83 -3.73 -5.10
N LYS A 159 1.27 -4.22 -6.26
CA LYS A 159 1.50 -3.38 -7.46
C LYS A 159 0.20 -2.69 -7.89
N TYR A 160 -0.90 -3.43 -7.97
CA TYR A 160 -2.21 -2.87 -8.29
C TYR A 160 -2.66 -1.81 -7.27
N SER A 161 -2.50 -2.11 -5.98
CA SER A 161 -2.83 -1.17 -4.90
C SER A 161 -2.03 0.13 -5.03
N SER A 162 -0.73 0.04 -5.40
CA SER A 162 0.09 1.23 -5.65
C SER A 162 -0.44 2.11 -6.78
N ILE A 163 -1.03 1.53 -7.84
CA ILE A 163 -1.59 2.27 -8.97
C ILE A 163 -2.93 2.92 -8.57
N VAL A 164 -3.84 2.17 -7.96
CA VAL A 164 -5.16 2.69 -7.55
C VAL A 164 -5.03 3.79 -6.52
N MET A 165 -4.06 3.67 -5.61
CA MET A 165 -3.81 4.68 -4.59
C MET A 165 -3.18 5.95 -5.14
N GLN A 166 -2.77 6.08 -6.40
CA GLN A 166 -2.20 7.34 -6.91
C GLN A 166 -3.24 8.42 -7.19
N ASP A 167 -4.48 8.03 -7.48
CA ASP A 167 -5.53 8.96 -7.86
C ASP A 167 -6.82 8.68 -7.11
N THR A 168 -7.00 9.38 -6.00
CA THR A 168 -8.21 9.28 -5.17
C THR A 168 -9.17 10.44 -5.37
N LYS A 169 -9.08 11.18 -6.49
CA LYS A 169 -9.93 12.35 -6.74
C LYS A 169 -11.35 11.98 -7.14
N ASP A 170 -11.50 10.87 -7.86
CA ASP A 170 -12.81 10.34 -8.24
C ASP A 170 -13.40 9.46 -7.12
N GLU A 171 -14.70 9.57 -6.86
CA GLU A 171 -15.37 8.72 -5.84
C GLU A 171 -15.18 7.22 -6.11
N HIS A 172 -15.24 6.77 -7.36
CA HIS A 172 -15.03 5.37 -7.73
C HIS A 172 -13.60 4.89 -7.43
N ARG A 173 -12.59 5.74 -7.69
CA ARG A 173 -11.20 5.41 -7.36
C ARG A 173 -10.97 5.44 -5.86
N LEU A 174 -11.62 6.37 -5.15
CA LEU A 174 -11.62 6.43 -3.69
C LEU A 174 -12.22 5.14 -3.08
N HIS A 175 -13.34 4.64 -3.61
CA HIS A 175 -13.94 3.36 -3.20
C HIS A 175 -13.00 2.18 -3.49
N SER A 176 -12.37 2.16 -4.66
CA SER A 176 -11.38 1.14 -5.03
C SER A 176 -10.18 1.16 -4.08
N GLY A 177 -9.66 2.35 -3.74
CA GLY A 177 -8.56 2.52 -2.79
C GLY A 177 -8.95 2.11 -1.36
N LYS A 178 -10.16 2.46 -0.93
CA LYS A 178 -10.74 2.01 0.35
C LYS A 178 -10.78 0.49 0.42
N LEU A 179 -11.26 -0.17 -0.63
CA LEU A 179 -11.34 -1.62 -0.69
C LEU A 179 -9.95 -2.28 -0.64
N CYS A 180 -8.95 -1.70 -1.30
CA CYS A 180 -7.56 -2.18 -1.21
C CYS A 180 -7.03 -2.11 0.23
N LEU A 181 -7.28 -1.01 0.94
CA LEU A 181 -6.88 -0.89 2.36
C LEU A 181 -7.65 -1.85 3.27
N ILE A 182 -8.92 -2.13 3.00
CA ILE A 182 -9.70 -3.14 3.74
C ILE A 182 -9.08 -4.53 3.55
N ILE A 183 -8.77 -4.92 2.32
CA ILE A 183 -8.13 -6.21 2.02
C ILE A 183 -6.77 -6.30 2.74
N LEU A 184 -5.94 -5.24 2.66
CA LEU A 184 -4.67 -5.18 3.40
C LEU A 184 -4.85 -5.25 4.91
N THR A 185 -5.94 -4.69 5.45
CA THR A 185 -6.27 -4.80 6.88
C THR A 185 -6.56 -6.24 7.27
N CYS A 186 -7.32 -6.98 6.46
CA CYS A 186 -7.57 -8.40 6.69
C CYS A 186 -6.28 -9.22 6.62
N ILE A 187 -5.40 -8.94 5.64
CA ILE A 187 -4.10 -9.60 5.49
C ILE A 187 -3.20 -9.30 6.70
N ALA A 188 -3.06 -8.03 7.10
CA ALA A 188 -2.23 -7.61 8.23
C ALA A 188 -2.76 -8.10 9.59
N GLU A 189 -4.00 -8.57 9.67
CA GLU A 189 -4.57 -9.17 10.88
C GLU A 189 -4.40 -10.70 10.94
N ASP A 190 -4.28 -11.37 9.80
CA ASP A 190 -4.16 -12.82 9.75
C ASP A 190 -2.75 -13.28 10.15
N GLN A 191 -2.69 -14.29 11.01
CA GLN A 191 -1.42 -14.78 11.56
C GLN A 191 -0.57 -15.51 10.52
N TYR A 192 -1.19 -16.27 9.60
CA TYR A 192 -0.47 -17.00 8.56
C TYR A 192 0.04 -16.04 7.48
N ALA A 193 -0.76 -15.03 7.13
CA ALA A 193 -0.34 -14.00 6.18
C ALA A 193 0.87 -13.25 6.73
N ASN A 194 0.81 -12.83 7.99
CA ASN A 194 1.93 -12.14 8.62
C ASN A 194 3.18 -13.00 8.72
N ALA A 195 3.06 -14.30 9.00
CA ALA A 195 4.20 -15.22 9.02
C ALA A 195 4.90 -15.28 7.66
N PHE A 196 4.13 -15.32 6.57
CA PHE A 196 4.66 -15.27 5.21
C PHE A 196 5.25 -13.89 4.84
N LEU A 197 4.55 -12.80 5.18
CA LEU A 197 4.99 -11.43 4.88
C LEU A 197 6.32 -11.08 5.55
N HIS A 198 6.58 -11.63 6.74
CA HIS A 198 7.75 -11.39 7.57
C HIS A 198 8.81 -12.49 7.47
N ASP A 199 8.67 -13.45 6.55
CA ASP A 199 9.66 -14.51 6.38
C ASP A 199 10.93 -13.96 5.70
N ASP A 200 12.02 -13.90 6.45
CA ASP A 200 13.32 -13.41 5.97
C ASP A 200 13.94 -14.31 4.89
N ASN A 201 13.50 -15.57 4.76
CA ASN A 201 13.95 -16.47 3.69
C ASN A 201 13.25 -16.18 2.35
N MET A 202 12.08 -15.54 2.39
CA MET A 202 11.27 -15.27 1.21
C MET A 202 11.42 -13.80 0.80
N ASN A 203 12.47 -13.52 0.04
CA ASN A 203 12.79 -12.18 -0.42
C ASN A 203 12.28 -11.95 -1.85
N PHE A 204 11.51 -10.87 -2.03
CA PHE A 204 10.91 -10.53 -3.32
C PHE A 204 11.30 -9.13 -3.75
N ARG A 205 11.33 -8.90 -5.07
CA ARG A 205 11.44 -7.56 -5.65
C ARG A 205 10.04 -7.07 -5.97
N VAL A 206 9.60 -6.01 -5.27
CA VAL A 206 8.31 -5.37 -5.52
C VAL A 206 8.53 -3.93 -5.93
N ASN A 207 8.39 -3.67 -7.22
CA ASN A 207 8.43 -2.33 -7.78
C ASN A 207 7.04 -1.70 -7.62
N LEU A 208 6.89 -0.84 -6.60
CA LEU A 208 5.66 -0.08 -6.38
C LEU A 208 5.65 1.14 -7.28
N HIS A 209 4.51 1.45 -7.90
CA HIS A 209 4.38 2.67 -8.69
C HIS A 209 4.23 3.86 -7.75
N ARG A 210 5.17 4.80 -7.83
CA ARG A 210 5.23 5.95 -6.95
C ARG A 210 4.73 7.21 -7.66
N MET A 211 4.04 8.11 -6.94
CA MET A 211 3.45 9.30 -7.56
C MET A 211 4.56 10.25 -8.05
N PRO A 212 4.47 10.84 -9.26
CA PRO A 212 5.49 11.77 -9.72
C PRO A 212 5.49 13.02 -8.83
N MET A 213 6.62 13.26 -8.16
CA MET A 213 6.85 14.41 -7.28
C MET A 213 7.98 15.26 -7.84
N ARG A 214 7.86 16.59 -7.78
CA ARG A 214 8.82 17.55 -8.40
C ARG A 214 10.28 17.36 -7.96
N HIS A 215 10.51 16.78 -6.78
CA HIS A 215 11.83 16.60 -6.19
C HIS A 215 12.34 15.15 -6.25
N ARG A 216 11.57 14.23 -6.86
CA ARG A 216 11.91 12.80 -6.92
C ARG A 216 12.84 12.54 -8.12
N LYS A 217 14.07 12.08 -7.85
CA LYS A 217 15.03 11.66 -8.90
C LYS A 217 14.54 10.33 -9.53
N LYS A 218 14.31 10.35 -10.85
CA LYS A 218 13.78 9.22 -11.66
C LYS A 218 14.62 7.92 -11.65
N ALA A 219 15.87 7.96 -11.18
CA ALA A 219 16.82 6.85 -11.29
C ALA A 219 16.84 5.87 -10.11
N ALA A 220 16.10 6.15 -9.01
CA ALA A 220 16.21 5.36 -7.78
C ALA A 220 15.52 3.98 -7.85
N ASP A 221 14.61 3.75 -8.80
CA ASP A 221 13.77 2.55 -8.85
C ASP A 221 14.42 1.33 -9.54
N LYS A 222 15.63 1.44 -10.11
CA LYS A 222 16.22 0.32 -10.87
C LYS A 222 16.93 -0.75 -10.02
N ASN A 223 17.29 -0.46 -8.77
CA ASN A 223 18.09 -1.36 -7.91
C ASN A 223 17.44 -1.61 -6.54
N LEU A 224 16.12 -1.90 -6.48
CA LEU A 224 15.50 -2.31 -5.23
C LEU A 224 16.04 -3.67 -4.76
N PRO A 225 16.55 -3.77 -3.51
CA PRO A 225 16.99 -5.04 -2.96
C PRO A 225 15.80 -5.98 -2.76
N CYS A 226 16.04 -7.29 -2.93
CA CYS A 226 15.06 -8.29 -2.53
C CYS A 226 14.91 -8.24 -1.01
N ARG A 227 13.68 -8.10 -0.54
CA ARG A 227 13.35 -7.95 0.88
C ARG A 227 12.02 -8.67 1.19
N PRO A 228 11.72 -8.92 2.48
CA PRO A 228 10.45 -9.51 2.87
C PRO A 228 9.26 -8.65 2.39
N LEU A 229 8.13 -9.27 2.08
CA LEU A 229 6.97 -8.58 1.50
C LEU A 229 6.37 -7.52 2.43
N VAL A 230 6.52 -7.67 3.75
CA VAL A 230 6.09 -6.63 4.70
C VAL A 230 6.73 -5.28 4.40
N CYS A 231 7.98 -5.24 3.92
CA CYS A 231 8.63 -3.99 3.54
C CYS A 231 7.88 -3.29 2.39
N ALA A 232 7.37 -4.05 1.42
CA ALA A 232 6.55 -3.49 0.34
C ALA A 232 5.20 -2.97 0.85
N VAL A 233 4.59 -3.64 1.84
CA VAL A 233 3.37 -3.14 2.49
C VAL A 233 3.66 -1.82 3.23
N LEU A 234 4.75 -1.75 3.99
CA LEU A 234 5.16 -0.54 4.70
C LEU A 234 5.48 0.61 3.73
N ASP A 235 6.24 0.36 2.67
CA ASP A 235 6.52 1.34 1.61
C ASP A 235 5.23 1.88 1.00
N LEU A 236 4.25 1.01 0.72
CA LEU A 236 2.96 1.42 0.18
C LEU A 236 2.20 2.35 1.15
N MET A 237 2.22 2.05 2.45
CA MET A 237 1.62 2.90 3.47
C MET A 237 2.35 4.25 3.58
N VAL A 238 3.68 4.24 3.57
CA VAL A 238 4.50 5.47 3.59
C VAL A 238 4.23 6.33 2.35
N GLU A 239 4.21 5.73 1.16
CA GLU A 239 3.92 6.43 -0.08
C GLU A 239 2.52 7.05 -0.03
N PHE A 240 1.50 6.33 0.43
CA PHE A 240 0.16 6.88 0.61
C PHE A 240 0.16 8.09 1.55
N ILE A 241 0.80 7.98 2.72
CA ILE A 241 0.87 9.06 3.71
C ILE A 241 1.48 10.33 3.11
N VAL A 242 2.59 10.19 2.38
CA VAL A 242 3.35 11.31 1.83
C VAL A 242 2.64 11.97 0.63
N THR A 243 1.94 11.19 -0.19
CA THR A 243 1.36 11.67 -1.45
C THR A 243 -0.05 12.27 -1.31
N HIS A 244 -0.78 11.92 -0.25
CA HIS A 244 -2.21 12.27 -0.10
C HIS A 244 -2.49 13.44 0.87
N MET A 245 -1.48 14.23 1.20
CA MET A 245 -1.61 15.47 2.00
C MET A 245 -2.22 16.60 1.16
N MET A 246 -3.50 16.47 0.82
CA MET A 246 -4.23 17.35 -0.10
C MET A 246 -5.39 18.10 0.58
N LYS A 247 -5.96 19.08 -0.13
CA LYS A 247 -7.09 19.90 0.37
C LYS A 247 -8.32 19.06 0.74
N GLU A 248 -8.67 18.10 -0.09
CA GLU A 248 -9.71 17.11 0.20
C GLU A 248 -9.09 15.92 0.92
N PHE A 249 -8.91 16.07 2.23
CA PHE A 249 -8.18 15.10 3.04
C PHE A 249 -8.99 13.80 3.22
N PRO A 250 -8.52 12.64 2.70
CA PRO A 250 -9.25 11.37 2.79
C PRO A 250 -9.07 10.73 4.17
N MET A 251 -9.72 11.29 5.19
CA MET A 251 -9.57 10.90 6.60
C MET A 251 -9.76 9.39 6.85
N ASP A 252 -10.78 8.77 6.23
CA ASP A 252 -11.06 7.33 6.40
C ASP A 252 -9.90 6.45 5.87
N LEU A 253 -9.28 6.82 4.75
CA LEU A 253 -8.14 6.08 4.19
C LEU A 253 -6.90 6.22 5.07
N TYR A 254 -6.64 7.42 5.60
CA TYR A 254 -5.52 7.65 6.53
C TYR A 254 -5.64 6.83 7.80
N VAL A 255 -6.84 6.75 8.40
CA VAL A 255 -7.08 5.91 9.58
C VAL A 255 -6.74 4.45 9.28
N ARG A 256 -7.20 3.90 8.15
CA ARG A 256 -6.89 2.52 7.75
C ARG A 256 -5.41 2.30 7.49
N CYS A 257 -4.75 3.24 6.83
CA CYS A 257 -3.32 3.20 6.55
C CYS A 257 -2.51 3.08 7.85
N ILE A 258 -2.82 3.92 8.85
CA ILE A 258 -2.15 3.87 10.16
C ILE A 258 -2.50 2.59 10.94
N GLN A 259 -3.74 2.08 10.82
CA GLN A 259 -4.13 0.79 11.42
C GLN A 259 -3.35 -0.40 10.84
N ILE A 260 -3.09 -0.41 9.54
CA ILE A 260 -2.29 -1.47 8.90
C ILE A 260 -0.87 -1.46 9.47
N VAL A 261 -0.23 -0.29 9.53
CA VAL A 261 1.11 -0.14 10.13
C VAL A 261 1.11 -0.63 11.58
N HIS A 262 0.10 -0.23 12.36
CA HIS A 262 -0.03 -0.65 13.76
C HIS A 262 -0.16 -2.17 13.92
N LYS A 263 -1.01 -2.81 13.10
CA LYS A 263 -1.21 -4.28 13.12
C LYS A 263 0.08 -5.03 12.77
N LEU A 264 0.81 -4.56 11.74
CA LEU A 264 2.11 -5.14 11.36
C LEU A 264 3.12 -5.03 12.51
N LEU A 265 3.24 -3.87 13.14
CA LEU A 265 4.12 -3.69 14.30
C LEU A 265 3.70 -4.57 15.49
N CYS A 266 2.39 -4.76 15.72
CA CYS A 266 1.89 -5.65 16.78
C CYS A 266 2.31 -7.10 16.54
N TYR A 267 2.28 -7.55 15.28
CA TYR A 267 2.80 -8.86 14.91
C TYR A 267 4.32 -8.95 15.15
N GLN A 268 5.09 -7.95 14.71
CA GLN A 268 6.53 -7.90 14.91
C GLN A 268 6.92 -7.95 16.38
N LYS A 269 6.23 -7.19 17.25
CA LYS A 269 6.40 -7.26 18.71
C LYS A 269 6.10 -8.67 19.23
N LYS A 270 4.93 -9.22 18.88
CA LYS A 270 4.47 -10.53 19.37
C LYS A 270 5.43 -11.66 19.02
N CYS A 271 5.93 -11.66 17.79
CA CYS A 271 6.83 -12.69 17.26
C CYS A 271 8.32 -12.33 17.39
N ARG A 272 8.65 -11.15 17.92
CA ARG A 272 10.01 -10.60 18.03
C ARG A 272 10.76 -10.61 16.70
N VAL A 273 10.06 -10.28 15.61
CA VAL A 273 10.64 -10.19 14.27
C VAL A 273 11.39 -8.87 14.16
N ARG A 274 12.70 -8.96 13.91
CA ARG A 274 13.58 -7.80 13.73
C ARG A 274 13.73 -7.44 12.26
N LEU A 275 12.82 -6.60 11.78
CA LEU A 275 12.75 -6.24 10.37
C LEU A 275 13.83 -5.22 9.99
N HIS A 276 14.64 -5.56 8.99
CA HIS A 276 15.60 -4.65 8.37
C HIS A 276 14.87 -3.72 7.39
N TYR A 277 14.39 -2.60 7.90
CA TYR A 277 13.60 -1.61 7.17
C TYR A 277 14.13 -0.18 7.38
N THR A 278 13.88 0.72 6.43
CA THR A 278 14.20 2.16 6.50
C THR A 278 13.23 2.90 7.41
N TRP A 279 13.23 2.57 8.71
CA TRP A 279 12.29 3.10 9.71
C TRP A 279 12.22 4.63 9.76
N ARG A 280 13.34 5.31 9.49
CA ARG A 280 13.41 6.77 9.38
C ARG A 280 12.39 7.35 8.40
N GLU A 281 12.19 6.70 7.25
CA GLU A 281 11.22 7.17 6.25
C GLU A 281 9.78 7.12 6.77
N LEU A 282 9.44 6.06 7.54
CA LEU A 282 8.15 5.94 8.20
C LEU A 282 7.99 7.03 9.28
N TRP A 283 8.97 7.22 10.15
CA TRP A 283 8.89 8.24 11.21
C TRP A 283 8.74 9.64 10.63
N SER A 284 9.54 10.01 9.63
CA SER A 284 9.43 11.31 8.97
C SER A 284 8.07 11.48 8.27
N ALA A 285 7.52 10.42 7.64
CA ALA A 285 6.17 10.47 7.06
C ALA A 285 5.08 10.70 8.13
N LEU A 286 5.16 10.03 9.27
CA LEU A 286 4.25 10.21 10.41
C LEU A 286 4.35 11.62 11.01
N ILE A 287 5.55 12.16 11.19
CA ILE A 287 5.78 13.52 11.69
C ILE A 287 5.22 14.56 10.71
N ASN A 288 5.42 14.35 9.40
CA ASN A 288 4.88 15.24 8.37
C ASN A 288 3.34 15.19 8.34
N LEU A 289 2.73 14.03 8.57
CA LEU A 289 1.29 13.92 8.72
C LEU A 289 0.79 14.75 9.92
N LEU A 290 1.43 14.64 11.09
CA LEU A 290 1.08 15.48 12.25
C LEU A 290 1.24 16.97 11.93
N LYS A 291 2.32 17.35 11.24
CA LYS A 291 2.56 18.73 10.78
C LYS A 291 1.42 19.24 9.91
N PHE A 292 1.00 18.44 8.94
CA PHE A 292 -0.09 18.77 8.04
C PHE A 292 -1.43 18.96 8.77
N LEU A 293 -1.74 18.08 9.75
CA LEU A 293 -2.96 18.20 10.56
C LEU A 293 -2.99 19.52 11.34
N MET A 294 -1.86 19.93 11.92
CA MET A 294 -1.76 21.19 12.66
C MET A 294 -1.84 22.42 11.75
N SER A 295 -1.14 22.39 10.61
CA SER A 295 -1.15 23.52 9.67
C SER A 295 -2.54 23.79 9.06
N ASN A 296 -3.40 22.77 9.01
CA ASN A 296 -4.76 22.86 8.45
C ASN A 296 -5.86 22.67 9.51
N GLU A 297 -5.55 22.92 10.79
CA GLU A 297 -6.43 22.67 11.95
C GLU A 297 -7.86 23.17 11.71
N THR A 298 -8.03 24.44 11.34
CA THR A 298 -9.35 25.09 11.22
C THR A 298 -10.22 24.45 10.13
N ALA A 299 -9.63 24.13 8.98
CA ALA A 299 -10.35 23.52 7.85
C ALA A 299 -10.72 22.06 8.13
N LEU A 300 -9.84 21.31 8.79
CA LEU A 300 -10.05 19.89 9.05
C LEU A 300 -11.01 19.65 10.23
N LEU A 301 -10.92 20.45 11.30
CA LEU A 301 -11.81 20.34 12.47
C LEU A 301 -13.28 20.63 12.14
N ALA A 302 -13.56 21.36 11.06
CA ALA A 302 -14.92 21.59 10.59
C ALA A 302 -15.57 20.31 10.02
N LYS A 303 -14.78 19.35 9.54
CA LYS A 303 -15.26 18.16 8.82
C LYS A 303 -15.00 16.85 9.55
N HIS A 304 -13.89 16.75 10.28
CA HIS A 304 -13.38 15.48 10.81
C HIS A 304 -12.78 15.62 12.22
N ASN A 305 -12.77 14.51 12.95
CA ASN A 305 -12.04 14.40 14.22
C ASN A 305 -10.56 14.10 13.96
N ILE A 306 -9.74 15.14 13.76
CA ILE A 306 -8.30 14.98 13.51
C ILE A 306 -7.55 14.35 14.70
N PHE A 307 -8.10 14.45 15.93
CA PHE A 307 -7.45 13.92 17.13
C PHE A 307 -7.42 12.40 17.15
N THR A 308 -8.39 11.73 16.52
CA THR A 308 -8.35 10.26 16.38
C THR A 308 -7.12 9.83 15.59
N LEU A 309 -6.87 10.47 14.44
CA LEU A 309 -5.71 10.15 13.63
C LEU A 309 -4.40 10.56 14.31
N ALA A 310 -4.35 11.75 14.91
CA ALA A 310 -3.18 12.20 15.67
C ALA A 310 -2.85 11.25 16.83
N LEU A 311 -3.86 10.79 17.58
CA LEU A 311 -3.68 9.82 18.66
C LEU A 311 -3.06 8.52 18.15
N MET A 312 -3.55 8.00 17.03
CA MET A 312 -3.02 6.76 16.44
C MET A 312 -1.55 6.92 16.03
N VAL A 313 -1.19 8.05 15.42
CA VAL A 313 0.21 8.33 15.05
C VAL A 313 1.09 8.46 16.28
N VAL A 314 0.65 9.18 17.32
CA VAL A 314 1.39 9.29 18.59
C VAL A 314 1.54 7.93 19.27
N ASN A 315 0.52 7.08 19.22
CA ASN A 315 0.59 5.72 19.75
C ASN A 315 1.58 4.83 18.98
N LEU A 316 1.74 5.02 17.66
CA LEU A 316 2.82 4.35 16.93
C LEU A 316 4.18 4.75 17.48
N PHE A 317 4.44 6.04 17.70
CA PHE A 317 5.69 6.49 18.33
C PHE A 317 5.87 5.88 19.73
N ASN A 318 4.82 5.88 20.55
CA ASN A 318 4.89 5.24 21.87
C ASN A 318 5.15 3.73 21.77
N MET A 319 4.69 3.06 20.72
CA MET A 319 5.00 1.66 20.46
C MET A 319 6.50 1.45 20.17
N PHE A 320 7.11 2.31 19.35
CA PHE A 320 8.56 2.29 19.13
C PHE A 320 9.34 2.61 20.41
N ILE A 321 8.88 3.58 21.20
CA ILE A 321 9.52 3.99 22.46
C ILE A 321 9.39 2.94 23.57
N THR A 322 8.33 2.12 23.57
CA THR A 322 8.07 1.16 24.66
C THR A 322 8.53 -0.25 24.31
N TYR A 323 8.42 -0.63 23.04
CA TYR A 323 8.67 -2.00 22.58
C TYR A 323 9.68 -2.09 21.43
N GLY A 324 10.35 -1.00 21.07
CA GLY A 324 11.26 -0.97 19.92
C GLY A 324 12.42 -1.96 20.06
N ASP A 325 12.86 -2.29 21.27
CA ASP A 325 13.87 -3.32 21.56
C ASP A 325 13.48 -4.73 21.04
N THR A 326 12.17 -4.98 20.91
CA THR A 326 11.64 -6.27 20.47
C THR A 326 11.65 -6.48 18.96
N PHE A 327 11.56 -5.41 18.15
CA PHE A 327 11.38 -5.51 16.70
C PHE A 327 12.28 -4.58 15.86
N LEU A 328 12.93 -3.58 16.45
CA LEU A 328 13.94 -2.81 15.72
C LEU A 328 15.20 -3.67 15.50
N PRO A 329 15.89 -3.51 14.36
CA PRO A 329 16.97 -4.41 13.97
C PRO A 329 18.20 -4.26 14.86
N THR A 330 18.51 -3.04 15.31
CA THR A 330 19.71 -2.74 16.10
C THR A 330 19.44 -1.67 17.17
N PRO A 331 20.27 -1.60 18.24
CA PRO A 331 20.23 -0.48 19.19
C PRO A 331 20.45 0.88 18.53
N SER A 332 21.27 0.95 17.47
CA SER A 332 21.49 2.19 16.72
C SER A 332 20.21 2.72 16.07
N SER A 333 19.30 1.84 15.64
CA SER A 333 17.98 2.26 15.16
C SER A 333 17.13 2.91 16.25
N TYR A 334 17.38 2.56 17.52
CA TYR A 334 16.75 3.19 18.68
C TYR A 334 17.30 4.60 18.92
N ASP A 335 18.63 4.77 18.77
CA ASP A 335 19.27 6.09 18.80
C ASP A 335 18.72 7.00 17.71
N GLU A 336 18.55 6.47 16.49
CA GLU A 336 17.99 7.21 15.35
C GLU A 336 16.53 7.66 15.58
N LEU A 337 15.70 6.82 16.22
CA LEU A 337 14.34 7.18 16.60
C LEU A 337 14.35 8.41 17.52
N TYR A 338 15.20 8.38 18.55
CA TYR A 338 15.28 9.44 19.55
C TYR A 338 15.84 10.71 18.95
N TYR A 339 16.87 10.58 18.11
CA TYR A 339 17.38 11.68 17.31
C TYR A 339 16.29 12.33 16.47
N GLU A 340 15.47 11.57 15.74
CA GLU A 340 14.41 12.13 14.89
C GLU A 340 13.32 12.83 15.72
N ILE A 341 12.94 12.28 16.89
CA ILE A 341 12.00 12.93 17.84
C ILE A 341 12.55 14.28 18.33
N ILE A 342 13.83 14.30 18.75
CA ILE A 342 14.50 15.50 19.24
C ILE A 342 14.65 16.54 18.12
N ARG A 343 15.11 16.10 16.95
CA ARG A 343 15.30 16.96 15.79
C ARG A 343 14.00 17.66 15.38
N MET A 344 12.88 16.95 15.45
CA MET A 344 11.56 17.44 15.07
C MET A 344 10.70 17.85 16.28
N HIS A 345 11.30 18.15 17.44
CA HIS A 345 10.59 18.43 18.70
C HIS A 345 9.53 19.52 18.56
N GLN A 346 9.79 20.57 17.76
CA GLN A 346 8.85 21.67 17.53
C GLN A 346 7.50 21.19 17.01
N ASN A 347 7.46 20.12 16.21
CA ASN A 347 6.19 19.56 15.74
C ASN A 347 5.38 18.95 16.89
N PHE A 348 6.04 18.27 17.83
CA PHE A 348 5.39 17.68 19.00
C PHE A 348 4.98 18.74 20.02
N ASP A 349 5.77 19.79 20.20
CA ASP A 349 5.42 20.93 21.07
C ASP A 349 4.23 21.71 20.53
N ASN A 350 4.20 21.98 19.22
CA ASN A 350 3.06 22.60 18.55
C ASN A 350 1.81 21.74 18.69
N LEU A 351 1.94 20.42 18.53
CA LEU A 351 0.83 19.48 18.69
C LEU A 351 0.32 19.53 20.12
N TYR A 352 1.21 19.47 21.10
CA TYR A 352 0.88 19.57 22.52
C TYR A 352 0.14 20.87 22.85
N SER A 353 0.64 22.02 22.39
CA SER A 353 -0.01 23.31 22.61
C SER A 353 -1.41 23.38 21.98
N MET A 354 -1.58 22.83 20.78
CA MET A 354 -2.88 22.76 20.10
C MET A 354 -3.88 21.88 20.87
N VAL A 355 -3.49 20.66 21.25
CA VAL A 355 -4.39 19.73 21.97
C VAL A 355 -4.67 20.21 23.39
N LEU A 356 -3.70 20.82 24.07
CA LEU A 356 -3.88 21.37 25.40
C LEU A 356 -4.95 22.48 25.37
N ARG A 357 -4.81 23.44 24.45
CA ARG A 357 -5.79 24.53 24.24
C ARG A 357 -7.20 23.99 24.04
N LEU A 358 -7.37 22.95 23.22
CA LEU A 358 -8.67 22.38 22.92
C LEU A 358 -9.21 21.45 24.01
N SER A 359 -8.35 20.87 24.84
CA SER A 359 -8.74 20.08 26.02
C SER A 359 -9.21 20.96 27.19
N THR A 360 -8.69 22.19 27.30
CA THR A 360 -9.10 23.14 28.34
C THR A 360 -10.35 23.93 27.96
N ASN A 361 -10.59 24.10 26.66
CA ASN A 361 -11.79 24.77 26.16
C ASN A 361 -13.01 23.83 26.26
N ALA A 362 -14.14 24.35 26.73
CA ALA A 362 -15.41 23.62 26.71
C ALA A 362 -15.90 23.48 25.26
N GLY A 363 -15.59 22.35 24.62
CA GLY A 363 -16.00 22.07 23.24
C GLY A 363 -16.11 20.57 22.96
N GLN A 364 -16.73 20.23 21.81
CA GLN A 364 -16.94 18.85 21.37
C GLN A 364 -15.64 18.02 21.25
N TRP A 365 -14.50 18.70 21.13
CA TRP A 365 -13.18 18.10 20.95
C TRP A 365 -12.41 17.88 22.26
N LYS A 366 -12.99 18.24 23.41
CA LYS A 366 -12.32 18.17 24.72
C LYS A 366 -11.77 16.78 25.04
N GLU A 367 -12.62 15.76 24.95
CA GLU A 367 -12.26 14.37 25.28
C GLU A 367 -11.23 13.78 24.28
N PRO A 368 -11.42 13.86 22.95
CA PRO A 368 -10.41 13.42 21.99
C PRO A 368 -9.06 14.11 22.16
N ALA A 369 -9.05 15.43 22.39
CA ALA A 369 -7.82 16.19 22.58
C ALA A 369 -7.09 15.77 23.86
N SER A 370 -7.82 15.56 24.96
CA SER A 370 -7.24 15.10 26.24
C SER A 370 -6.49 13.77 26.09
N LYS A 371 -7.05 12.82 25.32
CA LYS A 371 -6.38 11.54 25.03
C LYS A 371 -5.04 11.73 24.33
N VAL A 372 -4.95 12.64 23.36
CA VAL A 372 -3.69 12.97 22.68
C VAL A 372 -2.71 13.63 23.65
N THR A 373 -3.18 14.56 24.49
CA THR A 373 -2.35 15.19 25.54
C THR A 373 -1.70 14.15 26.44
N HIS A 374 -2.46 13.13 26.87
CA HIS A 374 -1.93 12.04 27.69
C HIS A 374 -0.96 11.12 26.93
N ALA A 375 -1.23 10.82 25.66
CA ALA A 375 -0.34 9.99 24.84
C ALA A 375 1.02 10.67 24.59
N LEU A 376 1.09 12.00 24.56
CA LEU A 376 2.33 12.76 24.33
C LEU A 376 3.31 12.77 25.52
N VAL A 377 2.93 12.25 26.69
CA VAL A 377 3.73 12.33 27.92
C VAL A 377 5.16 11.82 27.73
N ASN A 378 5.34 10.64 27.13
CA ASN A 378 6.68 10.05 26.95
C ASN A 378 7.52 10.81 25.92
N ILE A 379 6.91 11.22 24.80
CA ILE A 379 7.59 12.00 23.76
C ILE A 379 8.09 13.32 24.36
N ARG A 380 7.27 14.00 25.18
CA ARG A 380 7.68 15.22 25.88
C ARG A 380 8.76 14.97 26.93
N ALA A 381 8.71 13.86 27.65
CA ALA A 381 9.76 13.48 28.59
C ALA A 381 11.11 13.30 27.89
N ILE A 382 11.14 12.66 26.72
CA ILE A 382 12.33 12.53 25.88
C ILE A 382 12.85 13.91 25.47
N ILE A 383 12.00 14.75 24.88
CA ILE A 383 12.37 16.09 24.41
C ILE A 383 12.94 16.94 25.56
N ASN A 384 12.25 17.01 26.69
CA ASN A 384 12.66 17.81 27.85
C ASN A 384 13.93 17.27 28.53
N HIS A 385 14.23 15.98 28.39
CA HIS A 385 15.44 15.38 28.94
C HIS A 385 16.67 15.67 28.08
N PHE A 386 16.55 15.53 26.75
CA PHE A 386 17.69 15.63 25.85
C PHE A 386 17.97 17.05 25.37
N ASN A 387 16.96 17.91 25.14
CA ASN A 387 17.20 19.27 24.65
C ASN A 387 18.17 20.08 25.55
N PRO A 388 17.98 20.15 26.89
CA PRO A 388 18.91 20.88 27.75
C PRO A 388 20.32 20.29 27.75
N LYS A 389 20.44 18.96 27.60
CA LYS A 389 21.74 18.27 27.55
C LYS A 389 22.48 18.56 26.26
N ILE A 390 21.75 18.61 25.14
CA ILE A 390 22.28 18.98 23.83
C ILE A 390 22.73 20.44 23.84
N GLU A 391 21.93 21.35 24.40
CA GLU A 391 22.28 22.76 24.56
C GLU A 391 23.52 22.95 25.45
N SER A 392 23.61 22.20 26.55
CA SER A 392 24.79 22.19 27.43
C SER A 392 26.04 21.70 26.69
N TYR A 393 25.94 20.59 25.94
CA TYR A 393 27.03 20.07 25.14
C TYR A 393 27.48 21.07 24.06
N ALA A 394 26.54 21.76 23.41
CA ALA A 394 26.82 22.82 22.45
C ALA A 394 27.59 23.98 23.08
N ALA A 395 27.16 24.41 24.27
CA ALA A 395 27.77 25.52 25.00
C ALA A 395 29.19 25.19 25.48
N VAL A 396 29.41 23.99 26.02
CA VAL A 396 30.73 23.54 26.51
C VAL A 396 31.73 23.40 25.38
N ASN A 397 31.30 22.89 24.21
CA ASN A 397 32.18 22.72 23.06
C ASN A 397 32.25 23.98 22.16
N HIS A 398 31.55 25.06 22.51
CA HIS A 398 31.45 26.29 21.71
C HIS A 398 30.98 26.05 20.26
N ILE A 399 30.06 25.10 20.07
CA ILE A 399 29.53 24.72 18.76
C ILE A 399 28.14 25.35 18.56
N SER A 400 27.97 26.14 17.50
CA SER A 400 26.69 26.78 17.18
C SER A 400 25.65 25.84 16.55
N GLN A 401 26.10 24.79 15.85
CA GLN A 401 25.24 23.79 15.22
C GLN A 401 25.88 22.40 15.37
N LEU A 402 25.19 21.48 16.05
CA LEU A 402 25.67 20.11 16.20
C LEU A 402 25.39 19.29 14.94
N SER A 403 26.31 18.40 14.62
CA SER A 403 26.12 17.34 13.63
C SER A 403 25.22 16.21 14.17
N GLU A 404 24.68 15.38 13.28
CA GLU A 404 23.88 14.20 13.64
C GLU A 404 24.65 13.27 14.61
N ASP A 405 25.92 12.97 14.30
CA ASP A 405 26.75 12.10 15.13
C ASP A 405 26.98 12.65 16.54
N GLN A 406 27.18 13.96 16.68
CA GLN A 406 27.36 14.60 17.98
C GLN A 406 26.09 14.55 18.82
N VAL A 407 24.91 14.74 18.21
CA VAL A 407 23.64 14.59 18.92
C VAL A 407 23.44 13.14 19.36
N LEU A 408 23.74 12.17 18.48
CA LEU A 408 23.65 10.75 18.81
C LEU A 408 24.60 10.35 19.95
N GLU A 409 25.79 10.93 20.02
CA GLU A 409 26.73 10.74 21.14
C GLU A 409 26.13 11.22 22.48
N VAL A 410 25.51 12.40 22.49
CA VAL A 410 24.80 12.91 23.67
C VAL A 410 23.64 11.99 24.04
N VAL A 411 22.87 11.50 23.06
CA VAL A 411 21.76 10.57 23.31
C VAL A 411 22.26 9.27 23.96
N ARG A 412 23.29 8.62 23.38
CA ARG A 412 23.86 7.36 23.86
C ARG A 412 24.40 7.44 25.28
N SER A 413 25.02 8.57 25.63
CA SER A 413 25.63 8.78 26.95
C SER A 413 24.62 9.11 28.07
N ASN A 414 23.33 9.28 27.75
CA ASN A 414 22.34 9.83 28.66
C ASN A 414 21.02 9.04 28.76
N TYR A 415 21.01 7.79 28.27
CA TYR A 415 19.85 6.89 28.37
C TYR A 415 19.51 6.48 29.79
N ASP A 416 20.53 6.29 30.64
CA ASP A 416 20.45 5.82 32.02
C ASP A 416 19.62 6.74 32.94
N THR A 417 19.65 8.04 32.66
CA THR A 417 18.96 9.07 33.44
C THR A 417 17.56 9.39 32.91
N LEU A 418 17.16 8.83 31.77
CA LEU A 418 15.84 9.05 31.18
C LEU A 418 14.79 8.18 31.89
N THR A 419 13.71 8.80 32.34
CA THR A 419 12.57 8.09 32.94
C THR A 419 11.32 8.27 32.09
N LEU A 420 10.69 7.17 31.72
CA LEU A 420 9.49 7.13 30.88
C LEU A 420 8.34 6.46 31.61
N LYS A 421 7.11 6.88 31.31
CA LYS A 421 5.91 6.26 31.84
C LYS A 421 5.57 5.02 31.03
N LEU A 422 5.35 3.89 31.69
CA LEU A 422 4.81 2.69 31.05
C LEU A 422 3.38 2.97 30.54
N GLN A 423 3.17 2.72 29.25
CA GLN A 423 1.87 2.87 28.60
C GLN A 423 1.33 1.48 28.23
N ASP A 424 0.21 1.12 28.84
CA ASP A 424 -0.47 -0.15 28.59
C ASP A 424 -1.39 -0.08 27.38
N GLY A 425 -1.63 -1.23 26.75
CA GLY A 425 -2.62 -1.37 25.66
C GLY A 425 -2.17 -0.82 24.30
N LEU A 426 -0.92 -0.39 24.15
CA LEU A 426 -0.35 0.08 22.88
C LEU A 426 -0.31 -1.00 21.78
N ASP A 427 -0.33 -2.28 22.15
CA ASP A 427 -0.35 -3.44 21.25
C ASP A 427 -1.74 -4.03 21.06
N GLN A 428 -2.78 -3.39 21.62
CA GLN A 428 -4.15 -3.81 21.47
C GLN A 428 -4.79 -3.06 20.31
N TYR A 429 -5.50 -3.80 19.45
CA TYR A 429 -6.29 -3.24 18.37
C TYR A 429 -7.62 -3.98 18.25
N GLU A 430 -8.63 -3.28 17.75
CA GLU A 430 -9.92 -3.88 17.41
C GLU A 430 -9.77 -4.74 16.14
N ARG A 431 -10.28 -5.98 16.20
CA ARG A 431 -10.33 -6.86 15.04
C ARG A 431 -11.27 -6.29 13.98
N TYR A 432 -10.91 -6.46 12.71
CA TYR A 432 -11.76 -6.01 11.62
C TYR A 432 -13.11 -6.73 11.68
N SER A 433 -14.19 -5.95 11.63
CA SER A 433 -15.56 -6.43 11.55
C SER A 433 -16.31 -5.60 10.51
N GLU A 434 -16.95 -6.29 9.57
CA GLU A 434 -17.81 -5.65 8.58
C GLU A 434 -19.08 -5.06 9.22
N GLN A 435 -19.57 -5.71 10.29
CA GLN A 435 -20.80 -5.32 10.96
C GLN A 435 -20.68 -3.94 11.61
N HIS A 436 -21.71 -3.11 11.37
CA HIS A 436 -21.88 -1.71 11.78
C HIS A 436 -21.03 -0.65 11.08
N LYS A 437 -19.75 -0.91 10.73
CA LYS A 437 -18.85 0.13 10.17
C LYS A 437 -18.79 0.16 8.64
N GLU A 438 -18.81 -1.00 7.97
CA GLU A 438 -18.60 -1.08 6.50
C GLU A 438 -19.86 -1.45 5.71
N ALA A 439 -20.94 -1.85 6.38
CA ALA A 439 -22.16 -2.32 5.73
C ALA A 439 -22.75 -1.31 4.72
N ALA A 440 -22.71 -0.01 5.03
CA ALA A 440 -23.19 1.03 4.12
C ALA A 440 -22.31 1.14 2.87
N PHE A 441 -20.99 1.05 3.04
CA PHE A 441 -20.02 1.10 1.96
C PHE A 441 -20.18 -0.10 1.02
N PHE A 442 -20.24 -1.33 1.55
CA PHE A 442 -20.42 -2.52 0.72
C PHE A 442 -21.77 -2.54 0.00
N LYS A 443 -22.85 -2.07 0.65
CA LYS A 443 -24.15 -1.94 -0.01
C LYS A 443 -24.09 -1.00 -1.22
N GLU A 444 -23.42 0.13 -1.07
CA GLU A 444 -23.27 1.10 -2.16
C GLU A 444 -22.36 0.59 -3.27
N LEU A 445 -21.24 -0.06 -2.91
CA LEU A 445 -20.32 -0.70 -3.84
C LEU A 445 -21.03 -1.77 -4.68
N VAL A 446 -21.76 -2.68 -4.05
CA VAL A 446 -22.53 -3.72 -4.74
C VAL A 446 -23.59 -3.12 -5.66
N ARG A 447 -24.25 -2.03 -5.24
CA ARG A 447 -25.22 -1.30 -6.06
C ARG A 447 -24.56 -0.70 -7.30
N SER A 448 -23.41 -0.04 -7.13
CA SER A 448 -22.60 0.54 -8.21
C SER A 448 -22.18 -0.53 -9.22
N ILE A 449 -21.57 -1.62 -8.74
CA ILE A 449 -21.16 -2.76 -9.56
C ILE A 449 -22.35 -3.35 -10.32
N SER A 450 -23.49 -3.56 -9.65
CA SER A 450 -24.70 -4.12 -10.27
C SER A 450 -25.28 -3.23 -11.37
N ILE A 451 -25.16 -1.90 -11.24
CA ILE A 451 -25.57 -0.96 -12.29
C ILE A 451 -24.59 -1.02 -13.45
N ASN A 452 -23.28 -1.03 -13.17
CA ASN A 452 -22.23 -1.10 -14.19
C ASN A 452 -22.33 -2.39 -15.02
N VAL A 453 -22.48 -3.54 -14.36
CA VAL A 453 -22.69 -4.84 -15.01
C VAL A 453 -23.94 -4.84 -15.87
N ARG A 454 -25.07 -4.31 -15.38
CA ARG A 454 -26.31 -4.21 -16.18
C ARG A 454 -26.14 -3.32 -17.42
N LYS A 455 -25.43 -2.20 -17.30
CA LYS A 455 -25.13 -1.32 -18.45
C LYS A 455 -24.25 -2.03 -19.48
N ASN A 456 -23.21 -2.74 -19.06
CA ASN A 456 -22.33 -3.47 -19.97
C ASN A 456 -23.01 -4.67 -20.62
N LEU A 457 -23.87 -5.40 -19.89
CA LEU A 457 -24.69 -6.46 -20.48
C LEU A 457 -25.65 -5.89 -21.53
N ALA A 458 -26.34 -4.80 -21.22
CA ALA A 458 -27.24 -4.14 -22.17
C ALA A 458 -26.50 -3.68 -23.44
N PHE A 459 -25.28 -3.15 -23.30
CA PHE A 459 -24.45 -2.73 -24.43
C PHE A 459 -23.96 -3.91 -25.28
N ASN A 460 -23.58 -5.02 -24.63
CA ASN A 460 -23.18 -6.25 -25.33
C ASN A 460 -24.35 -6.90 -26.07
N THR A 461 -25.54 -6.94 -25.47
CA THR A 461 -26.75 -7.42 -26.15
C THR A 461 -27.11 -6.51 -27.33
N LEU A 462 -27.00 -5.19 -27.18
CA LEU A 462 -27.26 -4.24 -28.27
C LEU A 462 -26.25 -4.41 -29.41
N SER A 463 -24.96 -4.60 -29.09
CA SER A 463 -23.90 -4.84 -30.08
C SER A 463 -24.09 -6.19 -30.78
N GLN A 464 -24.51 -7.23 -30.06
CA GLN A 464 -24.85 -8.52 -30.66
C GLN A 464 -26.08 -8.45 -31.57
N GLU A 465 -27.12 -7.70 -31.19
CA GLU A 465 -28.29 -7.46 -32.06
C GLU A 465 -27.92 -6.66 -33.30
N LEU A 466 -27.00 -5.70 -33.20
CA LEU A 466 -26.53 -4.90 -34.33
C LEU A 466 -25.72 -5.76 -35.31
N LEU A 467 -24.81 -6.59 -34.79
CA LEU A 467 -24.08 -7.58 -35.58
C LEU A 467 -25.02 -8.59 -36.26
N LEU A 468 -26.02 -9.11 -35.53
CA LEU A 468 -27.01 -10.02 -36.10
C LEU A 468 -27.85 -9.34 -37.20
N LYS A 469 -28.16 -8.05 -37.06
CA LYS A 469 -28.82 -7.26 -38.12
C LYS A 469 -27.93 -7.07 -39.34
N GLU A 470 -26.65 -6.74 -39.16
CA GLU A 470 -25.70 -6.63 -40.28
C GLU A 470 -25.56 -7.96 -41.04
N PHE A 471 -25.50 -9.09 -40.33
CA PHE A 471 -25.50 -10.42 -40.97
C PHE A 471 -26.82 -10.76 -41.66
N SER A 472 -27.97 -10.29 -41.14
CA SER A 472 -29.27 -10.49 -41.79
C SER A 472 -29.44 -9.69 -43.08
N THR A 473 -28.71 -8.59 -43.26
CA THR A 473 -28.71 -7.79 -44.50
C THR A 473 -27.77 -8.31 -45.58
N ILE A 474 -26.97 -9.33 -45.29
CA ILE A 474 -26.02 -9.97 -46.22
C ILE A 474 -26.63 -11.22 -46.89
N SER A 475 -27.89 -11.58 -46.57
CA SER A 475 -28.61 -12.71 -47.20
C SER A 475 -29.46 -12.31 -48.40
#